data_AF-A0A328Q8M4-F1
#
_entry.id   AF-A0A328Q8M4-F1
#
_cell.length_a   1.000
_cell.length_b   1.000
_cell.length_c   1.000
_cell.angle_alpha   90.00
_cell.angle_beta   90.00
_cell.angle_gamma   90.00
#
_symmetry.space_group_name_H-M   'P 1'
#
loop_
_entity.id
_entity.type
_entity.pdbx_description
1 polymer ?
#
loop_
_entity_poly.entity_id
_entity_poly.type
_entity_poly.pdbx_seq_one_letter_code
_entity_poly.pdbx_strand_id
1 'polypeptide(L)' 'MLLTCEVCKKEFDHTNAGECDCGYDCGGASVKCPECGFDVDVPEELKDEIIKFREENSVFTKTERLLEKEGLLDKK' A
#
# COMPACT_ATOMS: atom_id res chain seq x y z
N MET A 1 -2.79 -12.69 2.61
CA MET A 1 -2.28 -13.77 1.71
C MET A 1 -0.86 -13.43 1.31
N LEU A 2 -0.05 -14.41 0.90
CA LEU A 2 1.35 -14.18 0.51
C LEU A 2 1.46 -13.99 -1.01
N LEU A 3 2.25 -13.02 -1.43
CA LEU A 3 2.62 -12.75 -2.81
C LEU A 3 3.93 -13.43 -3.14
N THR A 4 4.01 -14.10 -4.29
CA THR A 4 5.23 -14.78 -4.74
C THR A 4 5.91 -13.93 -5.80
N CYS A 5 7.16 -13.54 -5.57
CA CYS A 5 7.94 -12.84 -6.58
C CYS A 5 8.44 -13.83 -7.64
N GLU A 6 8.13 -13.60 -8.92
CA GLU A 6 8.61 -14.48 -10.02
C GLU A 6 10.12 -14.39 -10.26
N VAL A 7 10.76 -13.28 -9.85
CA VAL A 7 12.19 -13.04 -10.05
C VAL A 7 13.04 -13.75 -8.98
N CYS A 8 12.74 -13.51 -7.71
CA CYS A 8 13.52 -14.08 -6.60
C CYS A 8 12.88 -15.32 -5.95
N LYS A 9 11.67 -15.71 -6.37
CA LYS A 9 10.88 -16.85 -5.88
C LYS A 9 10.60 -16.82 -4.37
N LYS A 10 10.72 -15.64 -3.74
CA LYS A 10 10.35 -15.45 -2.35
C LYS A 10 8.89 -15.06 -2.22
N GLU A 11 8.28 -15.61 -1.18
CA GLU A 11 6.95 -15.27 -0.71
C GLU A 11 7.06 -14.13 0.29
N PHE A 12 6.24 -13.09 0.13
CA PHE A 12 6.22 -11.94 1.02
C PHE A 12 4.79 -11.44 1.20
N ASP A 13 4.57 -10.73 2.31
CA ASP A 13 3.28 -10.10 2.58
C ASP A 13 3.24 -8.70 1.95
N HIS A 14 2.08 -8.30 1.45
CA HIS A 14 1.86 -6.96 0.91
C HIS A 14 2.12 -5.85 1.94
N THR A 15 1.99 -6.13 3.24
CA THR A 15 2.31 -5.18 4.31
C THR A 15 3.81 -4.88 4.42
N ASN A 16 4.65 -5.83 3.98
CA ASN A 16 6.11 -5.68 3.95
C ASN A 16 6.61 -5.28 2.56
N ALA A 17 5.72 -5.15 1.59
CA ALA A 17 6.07 -4.76 0.24
C ALA A 17 6.26 -3.25 0.13
N GLY A 18 7.20 -2.84 -0.72
CA GLY A 18 7.37 -1.43 -1.04
C GLY A 18 6.24 -0.91 -1.92
N GLU A 19 6.06 0.40 -1.91
CA GLU A 19 5.17 1.08 -2.84
C GLU A 19 5.78 1.10 -4.24
N CYS A 20 4.93 1.01 -5.26
CA CYS A 20 5.38 1.17 -6.63
C CYS A 20 5.73 2.65 -6.84
N ASP A 21 6.99 2.94 -7.15
CA ASP A 21 7.52 4.29 -7.36
C ASP A 21 7.38 4.71 -8.83
N CYS A 22 6.31 4.24 -9.48
CA CYS A 22 5.99 4.54 -10.88
C CYS A 22 5.66 6.05 -11.08
N GLY A 23 5.51 6.82 -10.00
CA GLY A 23 5.09 8.24 -10.01
C GLY A 23 3.61 8.45 -10.40
N TYR A 24 2.99 7.42 -10.96
CA TYR A 24 1.55 7.29 -11.09
C TYR A 24 1.03 6.61 -9.82
N ASP A 25 -0.10 7.05 -9.29
CA ASP A 25 -0.73 6.30 -8.21
C ASP A 25 -1.22 4.97 -8.79
N CYS A 26 -0.34 3.95 -8.76
CA CYS A 26 -0.62 2.63 -9.32
C CYS A 26 -1.68 1.89 -8.48
N GLY A 27 -2.26 2.52 -7.43
CA GLY A 27 -3.49 2.08 -6.76
C GLY A 27 -3.45 0.64 -6.24
N GLY A 28 -2.29 0.14 -5.84
CA GLY A 28 -2.13 -1.27 -5.42
C GLY A 28 -2.18 -2.30 -6.55
N ALA A 29 -2.14 -1.90 -7.83
CA ALA A 29 -2.01 -2.81 -8.97
C ALA A 29 -0.69 -3.58 -8.95
N SER A 30 0.38 -2.94 -8.48
CA SER A 30 1.69 -3.54 -8.29
C SER A 30 2.29 -3.18 -6.93
N VAL A 31 3.10 -4.09 -6.40
CA VAL A 31 3.90 -3.87 -5.19
C VAL A 31 5.35 -4.21 -5.44
N LYS A 32 6.25 -3.52 -4.73
CA LYS A 32 7.68 -3.75 -4.86
C LYS A 32 8.11 -4.88 -3.94
N CYS A 33 8.72 -5.93 -4.49
CA CYS A 33 9.26 -7.01 -3.69
C CYS A 33 10.34 -6.45 -2.74
N PRO A 34 10.24 -6.70 -1.42
CA PRO A 34 11.19 -6.14 -0.44
C PRO A 34 12.61 -6.69 -0.59
N GLU A 35 12.76 -7.83 -1.26
CA GLU A 35 14.04 -8.55 -1.36
C GLU A 35 14.83 -8.18 -2.61
N CYS A 36 14.19 -8.16 -3.78
CA CYS A 36 14.84 -7.86 -5.05
C CYS A 36 14.46 -6.50 -5.65
N GLY A 37 13.46 -5.82 -5.09
CA GLY A 37 13.00 -4.52 -5.57
C GLY A 37 12.20 -4.56 -6.88
N PHE A 38 11.84 -5.75 -7.38
CA PHE A 38 11.07 -5.91 -8.61
C PHE A 38 9.58 -5.66 -8.37
N ASP A 39 8.90 -5.04 -9.32
CA ASP A 39 7.46 -4.81 -9.30
C ASP A 39 6.71 -6.12 -9.58
N VAL A 40 5.90 -6.56 -8.62
CA VAL A 40 5.09 -7.77 -8.70
C VAL A 40 3.65 -7.37 -8.90
N ASP A 41 3.00 -7.96 -9.91
CA ASP A 41 1.57 -7.77 -10.15
C ASP A 41 0.76 -8.45 -9.05
N VAL A 42 -0.18 -7.71 -8.48
CA VAL A 42 -1.04 -8.21 -7.40
C VAL A 42 -2.32 -8.77 -8.02
N PRO A 43 -2.81 -9.96 -7.60
CA PRO A 43 -4.09 -10.46 -8.05
C PRO A 43 -5.25 -9.55 -7.59
N GLU A 44 -6.31 -9.43 -8.40
CA GLU A 44 -7.44 -8.51 -8.15
C GLU A 44 -8.05 -8.65 -6.74
N GLU A 45 -8.16 -9.87 -6.21
CA GLU A 45 -8.72 -10.13 -4.88
C GLU A 45 -7.93 -9.44 -3.75
N LEU A 46 -6.61 -9.26 -3.94
CA LEU A 46 -5.73 -8.58 -2.98
C LEU A 46 -5.59 -7.09 -3.26
N LYS A 47 -5.95 -6.60 -4.46
CA LYS A 47 -5.84 -5.17 -4.78
C LYS A 47 -6.69 -4.34 -3.82
N ASP A 48 -7.94 -4.73 -3.59
CA ASP A 48 -8.84 -4.04 -2.65
C ASP A 48 -8.29 -4.01 -1.22
N GLU A 49 -7.71 -5.11 -0.74
CA GLU A 49 -7.11 -5.16 0.60
C GLU A 49 -5.88 -4.25 0.71
N ILE A 50 -5.03 -4.23 -0.31
CA ILE A 50 -3.84 -3.37 -0.35
C ILE A 50 -4.24 -1.89 -0.42
N ILE A 51 -5.22 -1.54 -1.24
CA ILE A 51 -5.73 -0.17 -1.36
C ILE A 51 -6.25 0.30 -0.01
N LYS A 52 -7.15 -0.47 0.63
CA LYS A 52 -7.69 -0.14 1.96
C LYS A 52 -6.58 -0.01 3.00
N PHE A 53 -5.66 -0.97 3.04
CA PHE A 53 -4.54 -0.92 3.98
C PHE A 53 -3.69 0.33 3.79
N ARG A 54 -3.43 0.73 2.54
CA ARG A 54 -2.67 1.95 2.23
C ARG A 54 -3.44 3.21 2.57
N GLU A 55 -4.73 3.29 2.26
CA GLU A 55 -5.57 4.43 2.66
C GLU A 55 -5.60 4.59 4.19
N GLU A 56 -5.82 3.50 4.93
CA GLU A 56 -5.84 3.54 6.39
C GLU A 56 -4.48 3.88 7.02
N ASN A 57 -3.38 3.50 6.36
CA ASN A 57 -2.03 3.78 6.82
C ASN A 57 -1.41 5.04 6.24
N SER A 58 -2.07 5.69 5.29
CA SER A 58 -1.60 6.88 4.62
C SER A 58 -1.34 7.97 5.63
N VAL A 59 -0.25 8.71 5.40
CA VAL A 59 0.12 9.85 6.23
C VAL A 59 -0.99 10.89 6.21
N PHE A 60 -1.70 11.05 5.09
CA PHE A 60 -2.84 11.95 4.97
C PHE A 60 -3.95 11.58 5.95
N THR A 61 -4.44 10.34 5.90
CA THR A 61 -5.52 9.88 6.79
C THR A 61 -5.11 9.89 8.26
N LYS A 62 -3.85 9.57 8.57
CA LYS A 62 -3.31 9.72 9.93
C LYS A 62 -3.28 11.18 10.37
N THR A 63 -2.87 12.09 9.48
CA THR A 63 -2.80 13.53 9.76
C THR A 63 -4.20 14.13 9.91
N GLU A 64 -5.16 13.74 9.07
CA GLU A 64 -6.56 14.15 9.19
C GLU A 64 -7.15 13.72 10.55
N ARG A 65 -6.94 12.47 10.96
CA ARG A 65 -7.38 11.98 12.28
C ARG A 65 -6.75 12.76 13.44
N LEU A 66 -5.49 13.20 13.29
CA LEU A 66 -4.82 14.03 14.30
C LEU A 66 -5.39 15.46 14.31
N LEU A 67 -5.64 16.06 13.15
CA LEU A 67 -6.24 17.38 13.03
C LEU A 67 -7.69 17.41 13.56
N GLU A 68 -8.48 16.35 13.34
CA GLU A 68 -9.80 16.18 13.93
C GLU A 68 -9.73 16.12 15.47
N LYS A 69 -8.74 15.40 16.03
CA LYS A 69 -8.54 15.32 17.49
C LYS A 69 -8.15 16.67 18.11
N GLU A 70 -7.34 17.45 17.40
CA GLU A 70 -6.93 18.79 17.83
C GLU A 70 -8.01 19.85 17.58
N GLY A 71 -9.16 19.48 17.00
CA GLY A 71 -10.28 20.40 16.72
C GLY A 71 -9.98 21.44 15.64
N LEU A 72 -9.02 21.16 14.75
CA LEU A 72 -8.62 22.04 13.65
C LEU A 72 -9.38 21.76 12.34
N LEU A 73 -10.18 20.70 12.32
CA LEU A 73 -10.97 20.26 11.17
C LEU A 73 -12.43 20.04 11.63
N ASP A 74 -13.27 21.05 11.41
CA ASP A 74 -14.72 20.92 11.55
C ASP A 74 -15.28 20.27 10.28
N LYS A 75 -15.87 19.07 10.40
CA LYS A 75 -16.67 18.46 9.32
C LYS A 75 -17.87 19.36 9.04
N LYS A 76 -17.81 20.10 7.93
CA LYS A 76 -18.91 20.93 7.44
C LYS A 76 -20.01 20.09 6.80
#